data_AF-A0A920S181-F1
#
_entry.id   AF-A0A920S181-F1
#
_cell.length_a   1.000
_cell.length_b   1.000
_cell.length_c   1.000
_cell.angle_alpha   90.00
_cell.angle_beta   90.00
_cell.angle_gamma   90.00
#
_symmetry.space_group_name_H-M   'P 1'
#
loop_
_entity.id
_entity.type
_entity.pdbx_description
1 polymer ?
#
loop_
_entity_poly.entity_id
_entity_poly.type
_entity_poly.pdbx_seq_one_letter_code
_entity_poly.pdbx_strand_id
1 'polypeptide(L)'
;MRAIQFYPMTLKDRLINNLLTDQEGDYQAAEVAFTNYIKTFQDSDFIDDAKFWLAQSMYSQGAYNLALELFEGIQKDYPQSEKIMESILKAAFVILN
;
A
#
# COMPACT_ATOMS: atom_id res chain seq x y z
N MET A 1 14.82 -5.76 30.60
CA MET A 1 15.31 -5.48 29.24
C MET A 1 14.11 -5.51 28.30
N ARG A 2 13.57 -4.34 27.93
CA ARG A 2 12.60 -4.28 26.83
C ARG A 2 13.43 -4.27 25.57
N ALA A 3 13.24 -5.27 24.71
CA ALA A 3 13.83 -5.28 23.39
C ALA A 3 13.40 -3.98 22.71
N ILE A 4 14.36 -3.09 22.48
CA ILE A 4 14.19 -1.97 21.58
C ILE A 4 13.91 -2.64 20.25
N GLN A 5 12.64 -2.60 19.85
CA GLN A 5 12.18 -3.04 18.55
C GLN A 5 12.82 -2.07 17.57
N PHE A 6 14.03 -2.45 17.13
CA PHE A 6 14.75 -1.81 16.06
C PHE A 6 13.91 -2.10 14.81
N TYR A 7 12.83 -1.35 14.61
CA TYR A 7 12.20 -1.22 13.31
C TYR A 7 13.29 -0.60 12.43
N PRO A 8 13.90 -1.36 11.50
CA PRO A 8 14.93 -0.78 10.67
C PRO A 8 14.25 0.30 9.83
N MET A 9 14.75 1.53 9.93
CA MET A 9 14.48 2.70 9.06
C MET A 9 14.79 2.43 7.57
N THR A 10 14.63 1.21 7.04
CA THR A 10 15.16 0.86 5.70
C THR A 10 14.39 -0.23 4.95
N LEU A 11 13.20 -0.68 5.38
CA LEU A 11 12.35 -1.52 4.50
C LEU A 11 11.20 -0.70 3.91
N LYS A 12 10.44 0.00 4.76
CA LYS A 12 9.41 0.96 4.37
C LYS A 12 10.01 2.04 3.47
N ASP A 13 11.06 2.71 3.93
CA ASP A 13 11.73 3.77 3.16
C ASP A 13 12.44 3.27 1.91
N ARG A 14 12.88 2.01 1.86
CA ARG A 14 13.65 1.46 0.75
C ARG A 14 12.76 0.80 -0.31
N LEU A 15 11.65 0.18 0.09
CA LEU A 15 10.58 -0.25 -0.81
C LEU A 15 9.84 0.97 -1.37
N ILE A 16 9.49 1.93 -0.52
CA ILE A 16 8.78 3.15 -0.95
C ILE A 16 9.71 4.02 -1.83
N ASN A 17 10.98 4.26 -1.48
CA ASN A 17 11.85 5.06 -2.37
C ASN A 17 12.19 4.36 -3.69
N ASN A 18 12.38 3.04 -3.72
CA ASN A 18 12.64 2.32 -4.97
C ASN A 18 11.40 2.19 -5.88
N LEU A 19 10.19 2.38 -5.36
CA LEU A 19 8.92 2.22 -6.10
C LEU A 19 8.21 3.55 -6.41
N LEU A 20 8.79 4.69 -6.00
CA LEU A 20 8.25 6.03 -6.22
C LEU A 20 9.13 6.93 -7.09
N THR A 21 10.29 6.46 -7.57
CA THR A 21 11.27 7.34 -8.23
C THR A 21 11.10 7.50 -9.74
N ASP A 22 10.22 6.75 -10.42
CA ASP A 22 10.01 6.94 -11.88
C ASP A 22 8.51 6.94 -12.28
N GLN A 23 7.94 8.13 -12.44
CA GLN A 23 6.51 8.43 -12.28
C GLN A 23 5.53 7.89 -13.33
N GLU A 24 5.93 7.04 -14.27
CA GLU A 24 4.97 6.35 -15.17
C GLU A 24 5.34 4.89 -15.45
N GLY A 25 6.62 4.50 -15.28
CA GLY A 25 7.08 3.12 -15.44
C GLY A 25 7.10 2.29 -14.15
N ASP A 26 6.99 2.93 -12.99
CA ASP A 26 7.19 2.28 -11.69
C ASP A 26 5.89 1.72 -11.09
N TYR A 27 4.71 2.15 -11.54
CA TYR A 27 3.45 1.65 -10.98
C TYR A 27 3.17 0.18 -11.32
N GLN A 28 3.59 -0.29 -12.50
CA GLN A 28 3.51 -1.72 -12.85
C GLN A 28 4.53 -2.54 -12.05
N ALA A 29 5.72 -2.00 -11.79
CA ALA A 29 6.70 -2.66 -10.94
C ALA A 29 6.22 -2.74 -9.48
N ALA A 30 5.64 -1.65 -8.98
CA ALA A 30 5.01 -1.56 -7.66
C ALA A 30 3.83 -2.54 -7.55
N GLU A 31 2.99 -2.63 -8.57
CA GLU A 31 1.91 -3.62 -8.62
C GLU A 31 2.45 -5.04 -8.42
N VAL A 32 3.44 -5.44 -9.22
CA VAL A 32 4.05 -6.77 -9.14
C VAL A 32 4.69 -6.99 -7.77
N ALA A 33 5.45 -6.02 -7.27
CA ALA A 33 6.15 -6.11 -5.99
C ALA A 33 5.17 -6.27 -4.81
N PHE A 34 4.16 -5.41 -4.72
CA PHE A 34 3.19 -5.45 -3.62
C PHE A 34 2.24 -6.64 -3.73
N THR A 35 1.85 -7.03 -4.95
CA THR A 35 1.06 -8.27 -5.16
C THR A 35 1.83 -9.48 -4.67
N ASN A 36 3.12 -9.59 -5.01
CA ASN A 36 3.96 -10.69 -4.55
C ASN A 36 4.18 -10.64 -3.04
N TYR A 37 4.37 -9.44 -2.47
CA TYR A 37 4.51 -9.26 -1.03
C TYR A 37 3.27 -9.78 -0.29
N ILE A 38 2.07 -9.34 -0.70
CA ILE A 38 0.80 -9.74 -0.07
C ILE A 38 0.60 -11.25 -0.16
N LYS A 39 0.92 -11.87 -1.31
CA LYS A 39 0.81 -13.32 -1.49
C LYS A 39 1.79 -14.11 -0.64
N THR A 40 3.01 -13.61 -0.50
CA THR A 40 4.12 -14.33 0.16
C THR A 40 4.10 -14.16 1.67
N PHE A 41 3.71 -12.98 2.16
CA PHE A 41 3.83 -12.58 3.56
C PHE A 41 2.47 -12.28 4.20
N GLN A 42 1.49 -13.18 4.03
CA GLN A 42 0.09 -12.97 4.43
C GLN A 42 -0.09 -12.62 5.92
N ASP A 43 0.82 -13.07 6.78
CA ASP A 43 0.80 -12.79 8.23
C ASP A 43 1.67 -11.59 8.64
N SER A 44 2.14 -10.79 7.67
CA SER A 44 2.96 -9.62 7.97
C SER A 44 2.14 -8.48 8.57
N ASP A 45 2.71 -7.86 9.59
CA ASP A 45 2.21 -6.60 10.18
C ASP A 45 2.17 -5.41 9.19
N PHE A 46 2.70 -5.57 7.97
CA PHE A 46 2.77 -4.53 6.93
C PHE A 46 1.87 -4.81 5.72
N ILE A 47 0.93 -5.76 5.82
CA ILE A 47 0.02 -6.07 4.71
C ILE A 47 -0.88 -4.88 4.35
N ASP A 48 -1.30 -4.10 5.34
CA ASP A 48 -2.06 -2.87 5.16
C ASP A 48 -1.29 -1.80 4.39
N ASP A 49 -0.01 -1.56 4.74
CA ASP A 49 0.91 -0.69 4.00
C ASP A 49 1.06 -1.20 2.55
N ALA A 50 1.28 -2.50 2.33
CA ALA A 50 1.42 -3.07 0.99
C ALA A 50 0.14 -2.93 0.15
N LYS A 51 -1.03 -3.20 0.74
CA LYS A 51 -2.34 -2.98 0.10
C LYS A 51 -2.53 -1.51 -0.27
N PHE A 52 -2.08 -0.59 0.58
CA PHE A 52 -2.21 0.85 0.35
C PHE A 52 -1.39 1.32 -0.86
N TRP A 53 -0.12 0.90 -0.95
CA TRP A 53 0.73 1.26 -2.08
C TRP A 53 0.32 0.56 -3.39
N LEU A 54 -0.20 -0.67 -3.30
CA LEU A 54 -0.82 -1.33 -4.44
C LEU A 54 -2.03 -0.53 -4.94
N ALA A 55 -2.91 -0.08 -4.05
CA ALA A 55 -4.08 0.72 -4.40
C ALA A 55 -3.70 2.03 -5.09
N GLN A 56 -2.66 2.72 -4.60
CA GLN A 56 -2.15 3.93 -5.24
C GLN A 56 -1.53 3.66 -6.61
N SER A 57 -0.86 2.51 -6.78
CA SER A 57 -0.33 2.09 -8.08
C SER A 57 -1.48 1.84 -9.06
N MET A 58 -2.56 1.19 -8.62
CA MET A 58 -3.74 0.96 -9.44
C MET A 58 -4.42 2.26 -9.83
N TYR A 59 -4.58 3.18 -8.88
CA TYR A 59 -5.12 4.50 -9.14
C TYR A 59 -4.31 5.26 -10.20
N SER A 60 -2.98 5.24 -10.08
CA SER A 60 -2.08 5.95 -10.99
C SER A 60 -2.08 5.35 -12.40
N GLN A 61 -2.36 4.05 -12.52
CA GLN A 61 -2.57 3.36 -13.79
C GLN A 61 -3.99 3.53 -14.36
N GLY A 62 -4.88 4.27 -13.69
CA GLY A 62 -6.29 4.45 -14.10
C GLY A 62 -7.19 3.25 -13.78
N ALA A 63 -6.69 2.25 -13.06
CA ALA A 63 -7.43 1.08 -12.61
C ALA A 63 -8.24 1.40 -11.33
N TYR A 64 -9.16 2.36 -11.44
CA TYR A 64 -9.90 2.95 -10.31
C TYR A 64 -10.73 1.94 -9.52
N ASN A 65 -11.42 1.00 -10.20
CA ASN A 65 -12.21 -0.02 -9.51
C ASN A 65 -11.35 -0.88 -8.58
N LEU A 66 -10.16 -1.28 -9.04
CA LEU A 66 -9.26 -2.10 -8.24
C LEU A 66 -8.60 -1.28 -7.12
N ALA A 67 -8.26 -0.02 -7.39
CA ALA A 67 -7.78 0.89 -6.35
C ALA A 67 -8.79 1.03 -5.22
N LEU A 68 -10.07 1.22 -5.56
CA LEU A 68 -11.15 1.36 -4.58
C LEU A 68 -11.31 0.08 -3.75
N GLU A 69 -11.37 -1.09 -4.38
CA GLU A 69 -11.48 -2.38 -3.68
C GLU A 69 -10.35 -2.57 -2.66
N LEU A 70 -9.11 -2.20 -3.03
CA LEU A 70 -7.97 -2.30 -2.13
C LEU A 70 -8.06 -1.31 -0.96
N PHE A 71 -8.48 -0.06 -1.20
CA PHE A 71 -8.69 0.91 -0.13
C PHE A 71 -9.81 0.50 0.83
N GLU A 72 -10.94 0.01 0.32
CA GLU A 72 -12.05 -0.51 1.13
C GLU A 72 -11.63 -1.77 1.91
N GLY A 73 -10.81 -2.63 1.31
CA GLY A 73 -10.22 -3.78 1.99
C GLY A 73 -9.37 -3.38 3.19
N ILE A 74 -8.59 -2.31 3.09
CA ILE A 74 -7.85 -1.76 4.25
C ILE A 74 -8.81 -1.33 5.35
N GLN A 75 -9.90 -0.64 4.98
CA GLN A 75 -10.88 -0.16 5.95
C GLN A 75 -11.60 -1.29 6.70
N LYS A 76 -11.93 -2.36 5.96
CA LYS A 76 -12.64 -3.51 6.49
C LYS A 76 -11.75 -4.43 7.33
N ASP A 77 -10.56 -4.75 6.81
CA ASP A 77 -9.71 -5.80 7.37
C ASP A 77 -8.68 -5.23 8.37
N TYR A 78 -8.29 -3.95 8.23
CA TYR A 78 -7.26 -3.30 9.05
C TYR A 78 -7.74 -1.94 9.61
N PRO A 79 -8.84 -1.91 10.39
CA PRO A 79 -9.40 -0.66 10.92
C PRO A 79 -8.48 0.09 11.89
N GLN A 80 -7.40 -0.54 12.37
CA GLN A 80 -6.39 0.08 13.24
C GLN A 80 -5.10 0.47 12.48
N SER A 81 -5.07 0.30 11.16
CA SER A 81 -3.93 0.66 10.32
C SER A 81 -3.58 2.14 10.46
N GLU A 82 -2.29 2.47 10.46
CA GLU A 82 -1.83 3.86 10.32
C GLU A 82 -2.26 4.49 8.99
N LYS A 83 -2.61 3.67 7.99
CA LYS A 83 -3.11 4.08 6.68
C LYS A 83 -4.61 4.25 6.60
N ILE A 84 -5.36 4.02 7.68
CA ILE A 84 -6.83 4.00 7.64
C ILE A 84 -7.43 5.31 7.13
N MET A 85 -7.00 6.45 7.69
CA MET A 85 -7.55 7.77 7.33
C MET A 85 -7.16 8.16 5.91
N GLU A 86 -5.92 7.85 5.52
CA GLU A 86 -5.42 8.12 4.17
C GLU A 86 -6.14 7.26 3.13
N SER A 87 -6.40 5.99 3.45
CA SER A 87 -7.16 5.05 2.61
C SER A 87 -8.59 5.53 2.37
N ILE A 88 -9.29 5.99 3.42
CA ILE A 88 -10.65 6.57 3.29
C ILE A 88 -10.65 7.77 2.36
N LEU A 89 -9.69 8.69 2.57
CA LEU A 89 -9.59 9.89 1.74
C LEU A 89 -9.30 9.54 0.27
N LYS A 90 -8.39 8.60 0.02
CA LYS A 90 -8.04 8.16 -1.34
C LYS A 90 -9.21 7.44 -2.02
N ALA A 91 -9.94 6.58 -1.30
CA ALA A 91 -11.16 5.96 -1.81
C ALA A 91 -12.19 7.02 -2.26
N ALA A 92 -12.40 8.06 -1.45
CA ALA A 92 -13.27 9.17 -1.82
C ALA A 92 -12.79 9.87 -3.11
N PHE A 93 -11.48 10.12 -3.27
CA PHE A 93 -10.96 10.66 -4.52
C PHE A 93 -11.17 9.73 -5.71
N VAL A 94 -11.01 8.41 -5.54
CA VAL A 94 -11.26 7.43 -6.60
C VAL A 94 -12.70 7.50 -7.09
N ILE A 95 -13.67 7.66 -6.19
CA ILE A 95 -15.10 7.73 -6.53
C ILE A 95 -15.46 9.04 -7.26
N LEU A 96 -14.70 10.12 -7.03
CA LEU A 96 -14.98 11.46 -7.56
C LEU A 96 -14.37 11.72 -8.94
N ASN A 97 -13.47 10.85 -9.43
CA ASN A 97 -12.87 10.94 -10.77
C ASN A 97 -13.59 10.02 -11.75
#